data_AF-A0A7C9LFD5-F1
#
_entry.id   AF-A0A7C9LFD5-F1
#
_cell.length_a   1.000
_cell.length_b   1.000
_cell.length_c   1.000
_cell.angle_alpha   90.00
_cell.angle_beta   90.00
_cell.angle_gamma   90.00
#
_symmetry.space_group_name_H-M   'P 1'
#
loop_
_entity.id
_entity.type
_entity.pdbx_description
1 polymer ?
#
loop_
_entity_poly.entity_id
_entity_poly.type
_entity_poly.pdbx_seq_one_letter_code
_entity_poly.pdbx_strand_id
1 'polypeptide(L)'
;MTDFTTDRRALLAGAALIGGGLFRPGAALAASGDLAAIRATVDKQLPENTARIQDWIKHPGIAAENWQMDAACDYTMGLLKDAGFQTVRKVPTKGQPGIFATLDAGAPRTMGIYFMYDVKQVNPAEWTTPPFDAVLTDKPGFGKVIVG
;
A
#
# COMPACT_ATOMS: atom_id res chain seq x y z
N MET A 1 -38.26 27.08 30.78
CA MET A 1 -37.60 26.82 29.49
C MET A 1 -36.40 27.75 29.42
N THR A 2 -35.23 27.27 29.83
CA THR A 2 -33.99 28.04 29.87
C THR A 2 -32.93 27.24 29.14
N ASP A 3 -32.42 27.86 28.09
CA ASP A 3 -31.56 27.33 27.05
C ASP A 3 -30.13 27.07 27.56
N PHE A 4 -29.56 25.91 27.26
CA PHE A 4 -28.15 25.58 27.57
C PHE A 4 -27.30 25.78 26.32
N THR A 5 -26.83 27.01 26.11
CA THR A 5 -25.79 27.28 25.11
C THR A 5 -24.43 26.86 25.68
N THR A 6 -23.88 25.77 25.15
CA THR A 6 -22.51 25.33 25.51
C THR A 6 -21.50 26.09 24.65
N ASP A 7 -20.69 26.96 25.27
CA ASP A 7 -19.65 27.73 24.59
C ASP A 7 -18.47 26.82 24.19
N ARG A 8 -18.21 26.74 22.88
CA ARG A 8 -17.14 25.94 22.27
C ARG A 8 -15.74 26.28 22.81
N ARG A 9 -15.56 27.49 23.37
CA ARG A 9 -14.28 27.95 23.90
C ARG A 9 -13.94 27.34 25.28
N ALA A 10 -14.95 26.98 26.08
CA ALA A 10 -14.72 26.34 27.37
C ALA A 10 -14.21 24.89 27.22
N LEU A 11 -14.58 24.20 26.13
CA LEU A 11 -14.16 22.82 25.87
C LEU A 11 -12.67 22.73 25.49
N LEU A 12 -12.11 23.77 24.87
CA LEU A 12 -10.70 23.77 24.41
C LEU A 12 -9.70 24.12 25.52
N ALA A 13 -10.13 24.80 26.60
CA ALA A 13 -9.24 25.19 27.69
C ALA A 13 -8.91 24.03 28.67
N GLY A 14 -9.71 22.95 28.67
CA GLY A 14 -9.56 21.84 29.63
C GLY A 14 -8.48 20.80 29.28
N ALA A 15 -7.92 20.82 28.07
CA ALA A 15 -7.05 19.74 27.59
C ALA A 15 -5.54 19.92 27.92
N ALA A 16 -5.15 21.04 28.54
CA ALA A 16 -3.73 21.43 28.62
C ALA A 16 -3.00 21.07 29.92
N LEU A 17 -3.63 20.46 30.93
CA LEU A 17 -3.03 20.37 32.28
C LEU A 17 -3.05 18.99 32.96
N ILE A 18 -3.03 17.87 32.22
CA ILE A 18 -2.66 16.58 32.81
C ILE A 18 -1.29 16.16 32.28
N GLY A 19 -0.31 16.19 33.20
CA GLY A 19 1.11 16.16 32.96
C GLY A 19 1.64 14.92 32.24
N GLY A 20 2.63 15.16 31.37
CA GLY A 20 4.02 14.83 31.68
C GLY A 20 4.45 13.36 31.73
N GLY A 21 3.55 12.40 31.50
CA GLY A 21 3.88 10.99 31.34
C GLY A 21 3.53 10.52 29.93
N LEU A 22 4.42 10.79 28.97
CA LEU A 22 4.33 10.25 27.61
C LEU A 22 4.38 8.71 27.67
N PHE A 23 3.24 8.06 27.90
CA PHE A 23 2.99 6.75 27.31
C PHE A 23 3.10 6.94 25.80
N ARG A 24 4.26 6.58 25.25
CA ARG A 24 4.49 6.41 23.81
C ARG A 24 4.27 4.92 23.49
N PRO A 25 3.02 4.44 23.36
CA PRO A 25 2.78 3.03 23.01
C PRO A 25 3.40 2.67 21.65
N GLY A 26 3.62 3.65 20.77
CA GLY A 26 4.29 3.44 19.48
C GLY A 26 5.78 3.12 19.57
N ALA A 27 6.49 3.58 20.60
CA ALA A 27 7.92 3.30 20.77
C ALA A 27 8.17 1.88 21.33
N ALA A 28 7.27 1.39 22.20
CA ALA A 28 7.35 0.05 22.76
C ALA A 28 7.00 -1.04 21.73
N LEU A 29 6.07 -0.77 20.80
CA LEU A 29 5.78 -1.69 19.68
C LEU A 29 6.91 -1.76 18.65
N ALA A 30 7.75 -0.72 18.56
CA ALA A 30 8.93 -0.72 17.70
C ALA A 30 10.16 -1.41 18.34
N ALA A 31 10.10 -1.69 19.63
CA ALA A 31 11.20 -2.26 20.40
C ALA A 31 11.09 -3.79 20.62
N SER A 32 10.03 -4.44 20.12
CA SER A 32 9.96 -5.90 20.14
C SER A 32 10.88 -6.48 19.05
N GLY A 33 11.49 -7.64 19.33
CA GLY A 33 12.35 -8.36 18.37
C GLY A 33 11.67 -8.69 17.05
N ASP A 34 10.34 -8.50 16.97
CA ASP A 34 9.52 -8.68 15.78
C ASP A 34 9.98 -7.79 14.61
N LEU A 35 10.32 -6.51 14.85
CA LEU A 35 10.79 -5.65 13.75
C LEU A 35 12.16 -6.09 13.20
N ALA A 36 13.05 -6.57 14.06
CA ALA A 36 14.35 -7.09 13.63
C ALA A 36 14.17 -8.38 12.82
N ALA A 37 13.30 -9.28 13.27
CA ALA A 37 12.96 -10.52 12.56
C ALA A 37 12.27 -10.25 11.20
N ILE A 38 11.35 -9.28 11.16
CA ILE A 38 10.70 -8.84 9.91
C ILE A 38 11.75 -8.30 8.93
N ARG A 39 12.63 -7.40 9.37
CA ARG A 39 13.71 -6.86 8.52
C ARG A 39 14.62 -7.96 8.00
N ALA A 40 15.08 -8.86 8.87
CA ALA A 40 15.91 -9.99 8.46
C ALA A 40 15.20 -10.90 7.43
N THR A 41 13.88 -11.07 7.56
CA THR A 41 13.07 -11.81 6.58
C THR A 41 12.98 -11.06 5.25
N VAL A 42 12.76 -9.76 5.27
CA VAL A 42 12.73 -8.91 4.06
C VAL A 42 14.09 -8.95 3.35
N ASP A 43 15.18 -8.82 4.08
CA ASP A 43 16.54 -8.87 3.53
C ASP A 43 16.83 -10.26 2.91
N LYS A 44 16.44 -11.33 3.60
CA LYS A 44 16.58 -12.70 3.11
C LYS A 44 15.76 -12.95 1.83
N GLN A 45 14.58 -12.34 1.73
CA GLN A 45 13.65 -12.51 0.61
C GLN A 45 13.83 -11.44 -0.48
N LEU A 46 14.89 -10.63 -0.41
CA LEU A 46 15.09 -9.53 -1.35
C LEU A 46 15.04 -10.01 -2.83
N PRO A 47 15.74 -11.08 -3.25
CA PRO A 47 15.69 -11.54 -4.63
C PRO A 47 14.27 -11.91 -5.09
N GLU A 48 13.51 -12.64 -4.26
CA GLU A 48 12.16 -13.07 -4.57
C GLU A 48 11.17 -11.90 -4.58
N ASN A 49 11.37 -10.92 -3.70
CA ASN A 49 10.54 -9.71 -3.65
C ASN A 49 10.83 -8.79 -4.85
N THR A 50 12.10 -8.64 -5.25
CA THR A 50 12.47 -7.95 -6.49
C THR A 50 11.83 -8.63 -7.70
N ALA A 51 11.89 -9.96 -7.79
CA ALA A 51 11.26 -10.71 -8.87
C ALA A 51 9.73 -10.52 -8.90
N ARG A 52 9.07 -10.51 -7.73
CA ARG A 52 7.62 -10.24 -7.63
C ARG A 52 7.24 -8.84 -8.12
N ILE A 53 8.04 -7.81 -7.82
CA ILE A 53 7.81 -6.46 -8.34
C ILE A 53 8.01 -6.43 -9.86
N GLN A 54 9.06 -7.07 -10.37
CA GLN A 54 9.30 -7.15 -11.82
C GLN A 54 8.16 -7.86 -12.55
N ASP A 55 7.62 -8.94 -11.97
CA ASP A 55 6.48 -9.65 -12.54
C ASP A 55 5.20 -8.79 -12.51
N TRP A 56 4.97 -8.05 -11.43
CA TRP A 56 3.80 -7.16 -11.36
C TRP A 56 3.84 -6.04 -12.41
N ILE A 57 5.01 -5.43 -12.64
CA ILE A 57 5.21 -4.41 -13.69
C ILE A 57 4.86 -4.96 -15.09
N LYS A 58 5.10 -6.25 -15.34
CA LYS A 58 4.77 -6.92 -16.61
C LYS A 58 3.27 -7.17 -16.82
N HIS A 59 2.44 -6.90 -15.81
CA HIS A 59 0.97 -7.05 -15.88
C HIS A 59 0.25 -5.69 -15.67
N PRO A 60 0.51 -4.69 -16.54
CA PRO A 60 -0.03 -3.35 -16.38
C PRO A 60 -1.51 -3.28 -16.76
N GLY A 61 -2.22 -2.29 -16.20
CA GLY A 61 -3.50 -1.81 -16.70
C GLY A 61 -3.46 -0.29 -16.83
N ILE A 62 -3.87 0.25 -17.99
CA ILE A 62 -3.92 1.71 -18.23
C ILE A 62 -5.39 2.14 -18.27
N ALA A 63 -5.86 2.69 -17.16
CA ALA A 63 -7.27 3.02 -16.98
C ALA A 63 -7.78 4.05 -17.99
N ALA A 64 -6.95 5.04 -18.34
CA ALA A 64 -7.29 6.11 -19.28
C ALA A 64 -7.45 5.63 -20.73
N GLU A 65 -6.90 4.46 -21.06
CA GLU A 65 -6.96 3.85 -22.39
C GLU A 65 -7.87 2.61 -22.43
N ASN A 66 -8.49 2.25 -21.29
CA ASN A 66 -9.22 1.01 -21.13
C ASN A 66 -8.40 -0.23 -21.55
N TRP A 67 -7.09 -0.21 -21.29
CA TRP A 67 -6.15 -1.23 -21.76
C TRP A 67 -5.77 -2.17 -20.63
N GLN A 68 -5.99 -3.47 -20.85
CA GLN A 68 -5.64 -4.58 -19.93
C GLN A 68 -6.20 -4.51 -18.50
N MET A 69 -7.20 -3.67 -18.25
CA MET A 69 -7.69 -3.41 -16.88
C MET A 69 -8.28 -4.64 -16.17
N ASP A 70 -8.99 -5.51 -16.89
CA ASP A 70 -9.52 -6.74 -16.30
C ASP A 70 -8.39 -7.71 -15.89
N ALA A 71 -7.37 -7.86 -16.75
CA ALA A 71 -6.22 -8.72 -16.49
C ALA A 71 -5.36 -8.18 -15.34
N ALA A 72 -5.12 -6.87 -15.30
CA ALA A 72 -4.39 -6.22 -14.21
C ALA A 72 -5.15 -6.34 -12.87
N CYS A 73 -6.48 -6.23 -12.89
CA CYS A 73 -7.33 -6.45 -11.73
C CYS A 73 -7.22 -7.90 -11.24
N ASP A 74 -7.34 -8.88 -12.13
CA ASP A 74 -7.25 -10.31 -11.78
C ASP A 74 -5.85 -10.69 -11.26
N TYR A 75 -4.79 -10.14 -11.85
CA TYR A 75 -3.42 -10.33 -11.39
C TYR A 75 -3.22 -9.77 -9.97
N THR A 76 -3.70 -8.54 -9.73
CA THR A 76 -3.63 -7.91 -8.40
C THR A 76 -4.44 -8.68 -7.36
N MET A 77 -5.59 -9.25 -7.74
CA MET A 77 -6.34 -10.15 -6.87
C MET A 77 -5.56 -11.42 -6.52
N GLY A 78 -4.73 -11.93 -7.44
CA GLY A 78 -3.77 -13.01 -7.19
C GLY A 78 -2.76 -12.63 -6.11
N LEU A 79 -2.11 -11.47 -6.26
CA LEU A 79 -1.14 -10.96 -5.28
C LEU A 79 -1.74 -10.83 -3.86
N LEU A 80 -2.99 -10.36 -3.76
CA LEU A 80 -3.68 -10.26 -2.47
C LEU A 80 -3.94 -11.63 -1.84
N LYS A 81 -4.33 -12.64 -2.64
CA LYS A 81 -4.50 -14.02 -2.16
C LYS A 81 -3.17 -14.60 -1.68
N ASP A 82 -2.10 -14.41 -2.45
CA ASP A 82 -0.76 -14.88 -2.09
C ASP A 82 -0.22 -14.20 -0.83
N ALA A 83 -0.61 -12.95 -0.58
CA ALA A 83 -0.32 -12.22 0.66
C ALA A 83 -1.17 -12.67 1.87
N GLY A 84 -2.11 -13.62 1.69
CA GLY A 84 -2.90 -14.21 2.76
C GLY A 84 -4.24 -13.52 3.04
N PHE A 85 -4.72 -12.64 2.15
CA PHE A 85 -6.08 -12.10 2.27
C PHE A 85 -7.10 -13.22 2.07
N GLN A 86 -7.96 -13.47 3.07
CA GLN A 86 -8.92 -14.57 3.01
C GLN A 86 -10.13 -14.26 2.12
N THR A 87 -10.49 -12.98 1.98
CA THR A 87 -11.50 -12.53 1.02
C THR A 87 -10.88 -11.60 0.02
N VAL A 88 -11.08 -11.87 -1.27
CA VAL A 88 -10.68 -11.00 -2.38
C VAL A 88 -11.78 -11.03 -3.43
N ARG A 89 -12.39 -9.88 -3.73
CA ARG A 89 -13.52 -9.76 -4.67
C ARG A 89 -13.29 -8.63 -5.65
N LYS A 90 -13.49 -8.92 -6.95
CA LYS A 90 -13.63 -7.90 -8.00
C LYS A 90 -14.96 -7.19 -7.79
N VAL A 91 -14.94 -5.86 -7.77
CA VAL A 91 -16.12 -5.01 -7.57
C VAL A 91 -16.39 -4.24 -8.87
N PRO A 92 -17.47 -4.56 -9.62
CA PRO A 92 -17.83 -3.81 -10.81
C PRO A 92 -18.14 -2.35 -10.48
N THR A 93 -17.68 -1.42 -11.31
CA THR A 93 -18.02 0.01 -11.22
C THR A 93 -18.49 0.51 -12.58
N LYS A 94 -18.87 1.80 -12.67
CA LYS A 94 -19.13 2.43 -13.98
C LYS A 94 -17.84 2.66 -14.79
N GLY A 95 -16.68 2.71 -14.12
CA GLY A 95 -15.37 2.82 -14.73
C GLY A 95 -14.66 1.47 -14.66
N GLN A 96 -13.40 1.48 -14.22
CA GLN A 96 -12.60 0.26 -14.07
C GLN A 96 -12.98 -0.51 -12.81
N PRO A 97 -12.83 -1.86 -12.79
CA PRO A 97 -13.20 -2.67 -11.63
C PRO A 97 -12.35 -2.29 -10.41
N GLY A 98 -12.97 -2.25 -9.23
CA GLY A 98 -12.25 -2.14 -7.96
C GLY A 98 -11.94 -3.52 -7.38
N ILE A 99 -11.10 -3.57 -6.35
CA ILE A 99 -10.89 -4.78 -5.54
C ILE A 99 -11.25 -4.47 -4.10
N PHE A 100 -12.11 -5.31 -3.51
CA PHE A 100 -12.33 -5.32 -2.07
C PHE A 100 -11.73 -6.58 -1.47
N ALA A 101 -10.82 -6.41 -0.52
CA ALA A 101 -10.14 -7.51 0.12
C ALA A 101 -10.04 -7.31 1.63
N THR A 102 -10.11 -8.41 2.38
CA THR A 102 -9.96 -8.41 3.84
C THR A 102 -8.98 -9.48 4.29
N LEU A 103 -8.10 -9.11 5.21
CA LEU A 103 -7.26 -10.01 5.98
C LEU A 103 -7.67 -9.91 7.45
N ASP A 104 -8.23 -10.98 8.01
CA ASP A 104 -8.50 -11.08 9.44
C ASP A 104 -7.35 -11.81 10.12
N ALA A 105 -6.65 -11.08 11.01
CA ALA A 105 -5.55 -11.60 11.83
C ALA A 105 -5.94 -11.73 13.31
N GLY A 106 -7.22 -11.56 13.65
CA GLY A 106 -7.71 -11.54 15.04
C GLY A 106 -7.25 -10.31 15.84
N ALA A 107 -6.82 -9.24 15.16
CA ALA A 107 -6.31 -8.03 15.80
C ALA A 107 -7.44 -7.13 16.30
N PRO A 108 -7.26 -6.43 17.43
CA PRO A 108 -8.28 -5.53 18.00
C PRO A 108 -8.49 -4.23 17.19
N ARG A 109 -7.65 -3.98 16.18
CA ARG A 109 -7.70 -2.79 15.34
C ARG A 109 -7.71 -3.19 13.87
N THR A 110 -8.54 -2.49 13.11
CA THR A 110 -8.60 -2.62 11.64
C THR A 110 -7.81 -1.52 10.99
N MET A 111 -6.96 -1.87 10.02
CA MET A 111 -6.26 -0.92 9.15
C MET A 111 -6.88 -0.96 7.75
N GLY A 112 -7.31 0.20 7.26
CA GLY A 112 -7.74 0.35 5.87
C GLY A 112 -6.53 0.68 4.99
N ILE A 113 -6.38 -0.06 3.88
CA ILE A 113 -5.38 0.22 2.85
C ILE A 113 -6.15 0.61 1.58
N TYR A 114 -5.82 1.77 1.03
CA TYR A 114 -6.27 2.21 -0.29
C TYR A 114 -5.09 2.19 -1.25
N PHE A 115 -5.29 1.57 -2.42
CA PHE A 115 -4.24 1.38 -3.41
C PHE A 115 -4.81 1.42 -4.84
N MET A 116 -4.00 1.91 -5.77
CA MET A 116 -4.31 1.97 -7.20
C MET A 116 -3.44 0.94 -7.92
N TYR A 117 -4.06 0.02 -8.65
CA TYR A 117 -3.35 -1.02 -9.40
C TYR A 117 -3.12 -0.64 -10.88
N ASP A 118 -3.74 0.45 -11.35
CA ASP A 118 -3.53 0.99 -12.68
C ASP A 118 -2.30 1.89 -12.74
N VAL A 119 -1.76 2.02 -13.95
CA VAL A 119 -0.65 2.93 -14.27
C VAL A 119 -1.07 3.96 -15.30
N LYS A 120 -0.21 4.95 -15.51
CA LYS A 120 -0.41 5.98 -16.53
C LYS A 120 0.02 5.48 -17.91
N GLN A 121 -0.42 6.23 -18.92
CA GLN A 121 0.02 6.09 -20.30
C GLN A 121 1.54 6.24 -20.39
N VAL A 122 2.15 5.53 -21.34
CA VAL A 122 3.60 5.56 -21.58
C VAL A 122 3.88 5.74 -23.06
N ASN A 123 4.93 6.50 -23.38
CA ASN A 123 5.47 6.60 -24.73
C ASN A 123 6.79 5.81 -24.79
N PRO A 124 6.86 4.63 -25.42
CA PRO A 124 8.08 3.81 -25.43
C PRO A 124 9.33 4.53 -25.94
N ALA A 125 9.19 5.55 -26.79
CA ALA A 125 10.32 6.33 -27.30
C ALA A 125 11.02 7.20 -26.23
N GLU A 126 10.34 7.48 -25.11
CA GLU A 126 10.89 8.25 -23.98
C GLU A 126 11.62 7.36 -22.96
N TRP A 127 11.63 6.04 -23.16
CA TRP A 127 12.20 5.09 -22.22
C TRP A 127 13.52 4.51 -22.72
N THR A 128 14.42 4.22 -21.78
CA THR A 128 15.70 3.54 -22.07
C THR A 128 15.56 2.04 -22.25
N THR A 129 14.45 1.47 -21.77
CA THR A 129 14.05 0.06 -21.88
C THR A 129 12.54 0.02 -22.13
N PRO A 130 11.97 -1.02 -22.76
CA PRO A 130 10.52 -1.10 -22.91
C PRO A 130 9.83 -0.95 -21.54
N PRO A 131 8.76 -0.13 -21.45
CA PRO A 131 8.24 0.36 -20.17
C PRO A 131 7.69 -0.73 -19.26
N PHE A 132 7.36 -1.92 -19.78
CA PHE A 132 6.80 -3.01 -18.98
C PHE A 132 7.72 -4.24 -18.90
N ASP A 133 8.98 -4.14 -19.33
CA ASP A 133 9.94 -5.25 -19.25
C ASP A 133 10.55 -5.42 -17.85
N ALA A 134 10.40 -4.42 -16.99
CA ALA A 134 10.89 -4.38 -15.61
C ALA A 134 12.39 -4.71 -15.50
N VAL A 135 13.23 -4.02 -16.24
CA VAL A 135 14.67 -4.32 -16.34
C VAL A 135 15.39 -3.93 -15.05
N LEU A 136 16.08 -4.87 -14.43
CA LEU A 136 16.97 -4.60 -13.30
C LEU A 136 18.33 -4.11 -13.83
N THR A 137 18.68 -2.85 -13.59
CA THR A 137 19.88 -2.21 -14.15
C THR A 137 20.55 -1.28 -13.15
N ASP A 138 21.82 -0.96 -13.37
CA ASP A 138 22.55 0.03 -12.57
C ASP A 138 22.33 1.43 -13.14
N LYS A 139 21.83 2.34 -12.29
CA LYS A 139 21.54 3.74 -12.63
C LYS A 139 22.48 4.67 -11.86
N PRO A 140 23.25 5.55 -12.54
CA PRO A 140 24.14 6.50 -11.87
C PRO A 140 23.42 7.32 -10.80
N GLY A 141 23.98 7.36 -9.60
CA GLY A 141 23.41 8.07 -8.43
C GLY A 141 22.31 7.31 -7.67
N PHE A 142 21.76 6.23 -8.22
CA PHE A 142 20.69 5.44 -7.59
C PHE A 142 21.11 4.00 -7.27
N GLY A 143 22.18 3.50 -7.91
CA GLY A 143 22.60 2.10 -7.77
C GLY A 143 21.71 1.18 -8.59
N LYS A 144 21.44 -0.02 -8.08
CA LYS A 144 20.64 -1.02 -8.78
C LYS A 144 19.15 -0.69 -8.64
N VAL A 145 18.45 -0.58 -9.77
CA VAL A 145 17.03 -0.18 -9.84
C VAL A 145 16.26 -1.07 -10.83
N ILE A 146 14.96 -1.22 -10.60
CA ILE A 146 14.04 -1.75 -11.62
C ILE A 146 13.57 -0.57 -12.46
N VAL A 147 13.67 -0.67 -13.78
CA VAL A 147 13.11 0.29 -14.73
C VAL A 147 11.96 -0.38 -15.45
N GLY A 148 10.77 0.16 -15.22
CA GLY A 148 9.50 -0.19 -15.85
C GLY A 148 8.35 0.52 -15.14
#